data_AF-A0A3D9H7C4-F1
#
_entry.id   AF-A0A3D9H7C4-F1
#
_cell.length_a   1.000
_cell.length_b   1.000
_cell.length_c   1.000
_cell.angle_alpha   90.00
_cell.angle_beta   90.00
_cell.angle_gamma   90.00
#
_symmetry.space_group_name_H-M   'P 1'
#
loop_
_entity.id
_entity.type
_entity.pdbx_description
1 polymer ?
#
loop_
_entity_poly.entity_id
_entity_poly.type
_entity_poly.pdbx_seq_one_letter_code
_entity_poly.pdbx_strand_id
1 'polypeptide(L)'
;MKRSRRAFEIFNMSFLDVISCGFGAVVLLVLISKYQIAPEQGPNEEIAPLLSQVLELENRNKSLSEELQQLQQTLASASREAEALSEKAEIQAQKRETERKQGAKLQQDLEGLQLVQESLKRATITPGRASERDEEVGGIPVDSDYVIFIVDTSGSMKEIWGRVTKEVVNVIKIHPEIKGFQIMNDNGLHMISGYAGKWIPDTPARRKSVMNLFKGWNSSSNSSPVEGIEVALKKYARPDINLSIYVFGDDFTGSSYDRVVKEIDQLNKRKPDGTRLAKIHGVAFLSKHSTNRFPTLMREVTKRNGGTFLGLTL
;
A
#
# COMPACT_ATOMS: atom_id res chain seq x y z
N MET A 1 -112.20 45.56 90.36
CA MET A 1 -110.80 45.92 90.69
C MET A 1 -110.12 46.46 89.44
N LYS A 2 -109.70 47.72 89.48
CA LYS A 2 -109.16 48.50 88.35
C LYS A 2 -107.65 48.28 88.28
N ARG A 3 -107.15 47.68 87.19
CA ARG A 3 -105.70 47.50 86.96
C ARG A 3 -105.26 48.46 85.86
N SER A 4 -104.59 49.54 86.25
CA SER A 4 -103.99 50.52 85.35
C SER A 4 -102.88 49.83 84.54
N ARG A 5 -102.97 49.85 83.20
CA ARG A 5 -101.90 49.38 82.31
C ARG A 5 -100.82 50.46 82.27
N ARG A 6 -99.61 50.15 82.77
CA ARG A 6 -98.41 50.99 82.56
C ARG A 6 -98.08 51.02 81.07
N ALA A 7 -97.73 52.21 80.57
CA ALA A 7 -97.25 52.41 79.22
C ALA A 7 -95.95 51.60 79.00
N PHE A 8 -95.86 50.95 77.85
CA PHE A 8 -94.71 50.15 77.44
C PHE A 8 -93.67 51.12 76.87
N GLU A 9 -92.68 51.50 77.67
CA GLU A 9 -91.52 52.26 77.16
C GLU A 9 -90.61 51.29 76.38
N ILE A 10 -90.41 51.61 75.10
CA ILE A 10 -89.69 50.78 74.12
C ILE A 10 -88.20 50.63 74.49
N PHE A 11 -87.69 51.45 75.41
CA PHE A 11 -86.34 51.37 75.99
C PHE A 11 -86.38 50.96 77.46
N ASN A 12 -86.93 49.78 77.76
CA ASN A 12 -86.87 49.22 79.11
C ASN A 12 -85.47 48.63 79.39
N MET A 13 -85.02 48.65 80.65
CA MET A 13 -83.70 48.10 81.07
C MET A 13 -83.46 46.67 80.57
N SER A 14 -84.53 45.87 80.44
CA SER A 14 -84.45 44.51 79.91
C SER A 14 -84.04 44.43 78.43
N PHE A 15 -84.32 45.47 77.63
CA PHE A 15 -83.88 45.52 76.21
C PHE A 15 -82.37 45.79 76.10
N LEU A 16 -81.84 46.65 76.98
CA LEU A 16 -80.41 46.93 77.04
C LEU A 16 -79.61 45.69 77.46
N ASP A 17 -80.14 44.89 78.40
CA ASP A 17 -79.53 43.61 78.81
C ASP A 17 -79.51 42.58 77.66
N VAL A 18 -80.58 42.48 76.86
CA VAL A 18 -80.65 41.53 75.75
C VAL A 18 -79.70 41.91 74.62
N ILE A 19 -79.59 43.21 74.29
CA ILE A 19 -78.63 43.68 73.29
C ILE A 19 -77.20 43.55 73.80
N SER A 20 -76.94 43.87 75.07
CA SER A 20 -75.60 43.74 75.68
C SER A 20 -75.15 42.27 75.70
N CYS A 21 -76.05 41.35 76.06
CA CYS A 21 -75.78 39.91 76.03
C CYS A 21 -75.56 39.39 74.61
N GLY A 22 -76.42 39.79 73.66
CA GLY A 22 -76.30 39.38 72.25
C GLY A 22 -75.01 39.91 71.60
N PHE A 23 -74.68 41.19 71.83
CA PHE A 23 -73.45 41.79 71.33
C PHE A 23 -72.21 41.15 71.97
N GLY A 24 -72.25 40.88 73.28
CA GLY A 24 -71.19 40.16 73.98
C GLY A 24 -70.94 38.77 73.38
N ALA A 25 -72.00 38.02 73.07
CA ALA A 25 -71.90 36.71 72.42
C ALA A 25 -71.28 36.78 71.02
N VAL A 26 -71.64 37.80 70.23
CA VAL A 26 -71.05 38.02 68.89
C VAL A 26 -69.57 38.39 69.00
N VAL A 27 -69.20 39.26 69.94
CA VAL A 27 -67.78 39.60 70.19
C VAL A 27 -66.98 38.38 70.63
N LEU A 28 -67.56 37.54 71.49
CA LEU A 28 -66.96 36.26 71.93
C LEU A 28 -66.80 35.30 70.74
N LEU A 29 -67.80 35.17 69.88
CA LEU A 29 -67.72 34.37 68.66
C LEU A 29 -66.65 34.89 67.70
N VAL A 30 -66.49 36.20 67.53
CA VAL A 30 -65.45 36.79 66.67
C VAL A 30 -64.05 36.57 67.27
N LEU A 31 -63.91 36.68 68.60
CA LEU A 31 -62.65 36.41 69.31
C LEU A 31 -62.27 34.93 69.25
N ILE A 32 -63.22 34.01 69.41
CA ILE A 32 -63.00 32.56 69.29
C ILE A 32 -62.77 32.16 67.83
N SER A 33 -63.50 32.75 66.88
CA SER A 33 -63.42 32.44 65.46
C SER A 33 -62.03 32.70 64.87
N LYS A 34 -61.30 33.71 65.39
CA LYS A 34 -59.92 33.98 64.95
C LYS A 34 -58.87 33.03 65.55
N TYR A 35 -59.25 32.15 66.48
CA TYR A 35 -58.34 31.21 67.14
C TYR A 35 -58.55 29.74 66.72
N GLN A 36 -59.34 29.49 65.67
CA GLN A 36 -59.36 28.22 64.95
C GLN A 36 -58.67 28.32 63.59
N ILE A 37 -57.56 29.06 63.55
CA ILE A 37 -56.46 28.60 62.70
C ILE A 37 -56.01 27.32 63.40
N ALA A 38 -56.58 26.18 62.97
CA ALA A 38 -55.95 24.90 63.18
C ALA A 38 -54.45 25.14 62.94
N PRO A 39 -53.54 24.64 63.79
CA PRO A 39 -52.16 24.60 63.36
C PRO A 39 -52.22 23.89 62.02
N GLU A 40 -51.93 24.62 60.93
CA GLU A 40 -51.51 23.95 59.71
C GLU A 40 -50.51 22.95 60.23
N GLN A 41 -50.82 21.67 60.06
CA GLN A 41 -49.81 20.64 60.22
C GLN A 41 -48.67 21.18 59.39
N GLY A 42 -47.60 21.63 60.06
CA GLY A 42 -46.47 22.28 59.42
C GLY A 42 -46.08 21.41 58.23
N PRO A 43 -45.64 22.00 57.10
CA PRO A 43 -45.47 21.29 55.82
C PRO A 43 -44.92 19.90 56.10
N ASN A 44 -45.79 18.89 55.93
CA ASN A 44 -45.65 17.52 56.43
C ASN A 44 -44.21 17.19 56.81
N GLU A 45 -43.95 16.85 58.08
CA GLU A 45 -42.62 16.34 58.50
C GLU A 45 -42.12 15.18 57.63
N GLU A 46 -43.00 14.55 56.83
CA GLU A 46 -42.68 13.56 55.81
C GLU A 46 -42.23 14.16 54.45
N ILE A 47 -42.73 15.34 54.02
CA ILE A 47 -42.39 15.94 52.72
C ILE A 47 -40.98 16.55 52.71
N ALA A 48 -40.56 17.21 53.79
CA ALA A 48 -39.22 17.79 53.89
C ALA A 48 -38.07 16.74 53.75
N PRO A 49 -38.12 15.57 54.41
CA PRO A 49 -37.11 14.53 54.20
C PRO A 49 -37.23 13.85 52.83
N LEU A 50 -38.44 13.72 52.26
CA LEU A 50 -38.63 13.22 50.89
C LEU A 50 -38.02 14.15 49.84
N LEU A 51 -38.21 15.47 49.96
CA LEU A 51 -37.61 16.46 49.06
C LEU A 51 -36.08 16.48 49.18
N SER A 52 -35.57 16.34 50.41
CA SER A 52 -34.13 16.23 50.67
C SER A 52 -33.55 14.97 50.03
N GLN A 53 -34.25 13.83 50.11
CA GLN A 53 -33.86 12.60 49.44
C GLN A 53 -33.88 12.72 47.91
N VAL A 54 -34.89 13.38 47.33
CA VAL A 54 -34.94 13.61 45.87
C VAL A 54 -33.75 14.46 45.41
N LEU A 55 -33.44 15.55 46.11
CA LEU A 55 -32.28 16.40 45.81
C LEU A 55 -30.96 15.63 45.96
N GLU A 56 -30.84 14.78 46.98
CA GLU A 56 -29.67 13.93 47.17
C GLU A 56 -29.52 12.90 46.04
N LEU A 57 -30.62 12.27 45.62
CA LEU A 57 -30.66 11.33 44.50
C LEU A 57 -30.35 12.02 43.16
N GLU A 58 -30.84 13.23 42.92
CA GLU A 58 -30.50 14.03 41.73
C GLU A 58 -29.02 14.40 41.70
N ASN A 59 -28.47 14.85 42.82
CA ASN A 59 -27.03 15.13 42.94
C ASN A 59 -26.20 13.88 42.71
N ARG A 60 -26.64 12.73 43.24
CA ARG A 60 -25.97 11.44 43.05
C ARG A 60 -26.06 10.95 41.61
N ASN A 61 -27.19 11.15 40.94
CA ASN A 61 -27.33 10.85 39.51
C ASN A 61 -26.43 11.74 38.65
N LYS A 62 -26.30 13.02 39.02
CA LYS A 62 -25.39 13.94 38.34
C LYS A 62 -23.94 13.51 38.52
N SER A 63 -23.52 13.19 39.75
CA SER A 63 -22.15 12.71 40.00
C SER A 63 -21.87 11.38 39.29
N LEU A 64 -22.82 10.44 39.31
CA LEU A 64 -22.72 9.16 38.59
C LEU A 64 -22.63 9.37 37.07
N SER A 65 -23.36 10.35 36.53
CA SER A 65 -23.31 10.67 35.09
C SER A 65 -21.96 11.26 34.70
N GLU A 66 -21.41 12.15 35.53
CA GLU A 66 -20.07 12.72 35.35
C GLU A 66 -18.98 11.63 35.44
N GLU A 67 -19.10 10.71 36.40
CA GLU A 67 -18.19 9.57 36.57
C GLU A 67 -18.28 8.60 35.37
N LEU A 68 -19.49 8.30 34.89
CA LEU A 68 -19.71 7.50 33.68
C LEU A 68 -19.04 8.14 32.45
N GLN A 69 -19.15 9.45 32.31
CA GLN A 69 -18.53 10.17 31.21
C GLN A 69 -16.99 10.12 31.30
N GLN A 70 -16.43 10.25 32.49
CA GLN A 70 -14.99 10.10 32.72
C GLN A 70 -14.50 8.67 32.44
N LEU A 71 -15.24 7.66 32.88
CA LEU A 71 -14.93 6.25 32.58
C LEU A 71 -14.99 5.97 31.09
N GLN A 72 -15.99 6.49 30.38
CA GLN A 72 -16.09 6.34 28.93
C GLN A 72 -14.92 6.99 28.19
N GLN A 73 -14.49 8.18 28.62
CA GLN A 73 -13.31 8.83 28.05
C GLN A 73 -12.03 8.02 28.33
N THR A 74 -11.87 7.51 29.55
CA THR A 74 -10.73 6.67 29.94
C THR A 74 -10.69 5.35 29.16
N LEU A 75 -11.85 4.72 28.95
CA LEU A 75 -11.97 3.49 28.17
C LEU A 75 -11.66 3.76 26.69
N ALA A 76 -12.13 4.89 26.14
CA ALA A 76 -11.80 5.28 24.78
C ALA A 76 -10.30 5.56 24.60
N SER A 77 -9.62 6.20 25.57
CA SER A 77 -8.17 6.38 25.51
C SER A 77 -7.41 5.07 25.64
N ALA A 78 -7.81 4.19 26.56
CA ALA A 78 -7.19 2.89 26.75
C ALA A 78 -7.36 1.99 25.51
N SER A 79 -8.52 2.04 24.85
CA SER A 79 -8.75 1.31 23.60
C SER A 79 -7.83 1.79 22.48
N ARG A 80 -7.67 3.10 22.31
CA ARG A 80 -6.74 3.67 21.30
C ARG A 80 -5.28 3.29 21.59
N GLU A 81 -4.89 3.27 22.86
CA GLU A 81 -3.54 2.88 23.27
C GLU A 81 -3.30 1.38 23.02
N ALA A 82 -4.29 0.52 23.30
CA ALA A 82 -4.24 -0.90 22.99
C ALA A 82 -4.13 -1.17 21.47
N GLU A 83 -4.89 -0.44 20.65
CA GLU A 83 -4.81 -0.51 19.18
C GLU A 83 -3.41 -0.10 18.68
N ALA A 84 -2.87 1.03 19.17
CA ALA A 84 -1.54 1.50 18.81
C ALA A 84 -0.43 0.52 19.23
N LEU A 85 -0.56 -0.11 20.40
CA LEU A 85 0.37 -1.15 20.86
C LEU A 85 0.29 -2.42 20.02
N SER A 86 -0.92 -2.83 19.59
CA SER A 86 -1.12 -3.97 18.69
C SER A 86 -0.47 -3.71 17.33
N GLU A 87 -0.70 -2.54 16.73
CA GLU A 87 -0.08 -2.14 15.46
C GLU A 87 1.45 -2.15 15.57
N LYS A 88 1.99 -1.60 16.66
CA LYS A 88 3.44 -1.61 16.92
C LYS A 88 3.98 -3.04 17.09
N ALA A 89 3.24 -3.93 17.74
CA ALA A 89 3.61 -5.33 17.89
C ALA A 89 3.63 -6.07 16.54
N GLU A 90 2.64 -5.81 15.68
CA GLU A 90 2.59 -6.36 14.31
C GLU A 90 3.78 -5.89 13.47
N ILE A 91 4.08 -4.58 13.49
CA ILE A 91 5.24 -4.01 12.80
C ILE A 91 6.54 -4.66 13.29
N GLN A 92 6.69 -4.85 14.61
CA GLN A 92 7.86 -5.51 15.18
C GLN A 92 7.95 -7.00 14.79
N ALA A 93 6.82 -7.71 14.74
CA ALA A 93 6.78 -9.11 14.30
C ALA A 93 7.19 -9.23 12.82
N GLN A 94 6.68 -8.35 11.95
CA GLN A 94 7.05 -8.27 10.54
C GLN A 94 8.55 -7.94 10.35
N LYS A 95 9.08 -7.02 11.16
CA LYS A 95 10.51 -6.68 11.15
C LYS A 95 11.37 -7.88 11.55
N ARG A 96 11.03 -8.58 12.64
CA ARG A 96 11.77 -9.79 13.08
C ARG A 96 11.72 -10.90 12.04
N GLU A 97 10.58 -11.11 11.39
CA GLU A 97 10.46 -12.10 10.32
C GLU A 97 11.31 -11.72 9.09
N THR A 98 11.37 -10.43 8.78
CA THR A 98 12.23 -9.92 7.71
C THR A 98 13.71 -10.10 8.05
N GLU A 99 14.13 -9.80 9.29
CA GLU A 99 15.50 -10.02 9.78
C GLU A 99 15.86 -11.51 9.80
N ARG A 100 14.94 -12.39 10.22
CA ARG A 100 15.13 -13.86 10.19
C ARG A 100 15.31 -14.38 8.76
N LYS A 101 14.49 -13.91 7.82
CA LYS A 101 14.64 -14.23 6.38
C LYS A 101 15.95 -13.71 5.81
N GLN A 102 16.40 -12.53 6.22
CA GLN A 102 17.70 -11.98 5.83
C GLN A 102 18.86 -12.83 6.36
N GLY A 103 18.80 -13.28 7.62
CA GLY A 103 19.81 -14.15 8.22
C GLY A 103 19.92 -15.51 7.52
N ALA A 104 18.78 -16.17 7.26
CA ALA A 104 18.75 -17.43 6.51
C ALA A 104 19.27 -17.27 5.07
N LYS A 105 18.96 -16.15 4.42
CA LYS A 105 19.46 -15.83 3.07
C LYS A 105 20.97 -15.60 3.06
N LEU A 106 21.52 -14.90 4.04
CA LEU A 106 22.96 -14.63 4.13
C LEU A 106 23.77 -15.95 4.26
N GLN A 107 23.21 -16.93 4.95
CA GLN A 107 23.83 -18.26 5.07
C GLN A 107 23.81 -19.03 3.74
N GLN A 108 22.72 -18.93 2.97
CA GLN A 108 22.62 -19.53 1.63
C GLN A 108 23.52 -18.84 0.60
N ASP A 109 23.66 -17.51 0.70
CA ASP A 109 24.56 -16.73 -0.16
C ASP A 109 26.04 -17.10 0.08
N LEU A 110 26.43 -17.39 1.33
CA LEU A 110 27.77 -17.91 1.68
C LEU A 110 28.05 -19.28 1.05
N GLU A 111 27.07 -20.19 1.04
CA GLU A 111 27.20 -21.50 0.39
C GLU A 111 27.32 -21.35 -1.14
N GLY A 112 26.54 -20.45 -1.75
CA GLY A 112 26.61 -20.17 -3.19
C GLY A 112 27.95 -19.59 -3.63
N LEU A 113 28.54 -18.68 -2.83
CA LEU A 113 29.85 -18.09 -3.11
C LEU A 113 30.98 -19.12 -3.09
N GLN A 114 30.91 -20.12 -2.20
CA GLN A 114 31.89 -21.21 -2.17
C GLN A 114 31.85 -22.04 -3.46
N LEU A 115 30.65 -22.36 -3.96
CA LEU A 115 30.47 -23.12 -5.21
C LEU A 115 30.97 -22.35 -6.44
N VAL A 116 30.72 -21.04 -6.50
CA VAL A 116 31.21 -20.19 -7.60
C VAL A 116 32.74 -20.08 -7.55
N GLN A 117 33.33 -19.91 -6.37
CA GLN A 117 34.79 -19.89 -6.22
C GLN A 117 35.44 -21.20 -6.69
N GLU A 118 34.83 -22.35 -6.40
CA GLU A 118 35.29 -23.65 -6.93
C GLU A 118 35.19 -23.73 -8.45
N SER A 119 34.11 -23.21 -9.04
CA SER A 119 33.93 -23.20 -10.50
C SER A 119 34.95 -22.31 -11.23
N LEU A 120 35.28 -21.15 -10.67
CA LEU A 120 36.27 -20.22 -11.23
C LEU A 120 37.69 -20.78 -11.17
N LYS A 121 38.04 -21.50 -10.09
CA LYS A 121 39.31 -22.23 -10.01
C LYS A 121 39.43 -23.29 -11.10
N ARG A 122 38.34 -23.95 -11.48
CA ARG A 122 38.32 -24.93 -12.58
C ARG A 122 38.43 -24.28 -13.95
N ALA A 123 37.84 -23.10 -14.14
CA ALA A 123 37.83 -22.38 -15.43
C ALA A 123 39.17 -21.71 -15.79
N THR A 124 40.06 -21.46 -14.82
CA THR A 124 41.33 -20.73 -15.05
C THR A 124 42.41 -21.59 -15.75
N ILE A 125 42.16 -22.88 -16.05
CA ILE A 125 43.19 -23.82 -16.51
C ILE A 125 43.37 -23.88 -18.05
N THR A 126 42.58 -23.16 -18.87
CA THR A 126 42.69 -23.29 -20.33
C THR A 126 42.97 -21.95 -21.04
N PRO A 127 44.21 -21.69 -21.50
CA PRO A 127 44.52 -20.52 -22.33
C PRO A 127 44.72 -20.88 -23.81
N GLY A 128 44.07 -20.14 -24.71
CA GLY A 128 44.35 -20.10 -26.15
C GLY A 128 43.14 -19.61 -26.95
N ARG A 129 43.22 -18.88 -28.06
CA ARG A 129 44.28 -18.20 -28.82
C ARG A 129 43.51 -17.31 -29.83
N ALA A 130 43.81 -16.02 -29.92
CA ALA A 130 43.06 -15.10 -30.80
C ALA A 130 43.42 -15.28 -32.29
N SER A 131 42.40 -15.39 -33.15
CA SER A 131 42.32 -14.93 -34.55
C SER A 131 41.24 -15.71 -35.31
N GLU A 132 39.98 -15.39 -35.05
CA GLU A 132 38.77 -15.54 -35.87
C GLU A 132 37.70 -14.78 -35.07
N ARG A 133 36.60 -14.29 -35.67
CA ARG A 133 35.54 -13.67 -34.84
C ARG A 133 35.15 -14.72 -33.81
N ASP A 134 35.39 -14.46 -32.53
CA ASP A 134 34.99 -15.36 -31.46
C ASP A 134 33.49 -15.55 -31.62
N GLU A 135 33.04 -16.69 -32.15
CA GLU A 135 31.62 -16.90 -32.42
C GLU A 135 30.81 -16.83 -31.12
N GLU A 136 31.48 -17.05 -29.98
CA GLU A 136 30.92 -16.94 -28.65
C GLU A 136 31.92 -16.29 -27.67
N VAL A 137 31.52 -15.19 -27.02
CA VAL A 137 32.26 -14.62 -25.90
C VAL A 137 31.48 -14.90 -24.62
N GLY A 138 32.02 -15.79 -23.78
CA GLY A 138 31.35 -16.20 -22.53
C GLY A 138 30.02 -16.94 -22.76
N GLY A 139 29.89 -17.67 -23.88
CA GLY A 139 28.67 -18.40 -24.26
C GLY A 139 27.57 -17.54 -24.91
N ILE A 140 27.86 -16.28 -25.24
CA ILE A 140 26.95 -15.38 -25.98
C ILE A 140 27.41 -15.31 -27.43
N PRO A 141 26.56 -15.70 -28.40
CA PRO A 141 26.84 -15.49 -29.82
C PRO A 141 27.03 -14.01 -30.17
N VAL A 142 28.16 -13.64 -30.79
CA VAL A 142 28.48 -12.22 -31.15
C VAL A 142 28.54 -11.96 -32.66
N ASP A 143 27.96 -12.83 -33.47
CA ASP A 143 27.91 -12.80 -34.95
C ASP A 143 26.81 -11.89 -35.55
N SER A 144 26.30 -10.93 -34.79
CA SER A 144 25.13 -10.14 -35.18
C SER A 144 25.48 -8.83 -35.87
N ASP A 145 24.74 -8.50 -36.94
CA ASP A 145 24.84 -7.21 -37.62
C ASP A 145 24.08 -6.11 -36.85
N TYR A 146 22.97 -6.47 -36.20
CA TYR A 146 22.09 -5.54 -35.51
C TYR A 146 21.69 -6.08 -34.13
N VAL A 147 21.59 -5.16 -33.16
CA VAL A 147 21.26 -5.52 -31.77
C VAL A 147 20.10 -4.68 -31.24
N ILE A 148 19.14 -5.31 -30.58
CA ILE A 148 18.05 -4.62 -29.87
C ILE A 148 18.13 -4.95 -28.39
N PHE A 149 18.12 -3.92 -27.55
CA PHE A 149 17.98 -4.04 -26.10
C PHE A 149 16.53 -3.74 -25.71
N ILE A 150 15.85 -4.74 -25.15
CA ILE A 150 14.55 -4.61 -24.50
C ILE A 150 14.82 -4.62 -23.01
N VAL A 151 14.50 -3.53 -22.32
CA VAL A 151 14.82 -3.37 -20.91
C VAL A 151 13.55 -3.14 -20.11
N ASP A 152 13.30 -3.98 -19.12
CA ASP A 152 12.26 -3.74 -18.14
C ASP A 152 12.59 -2.47 -17.32
N THR A 153 11.60 -1.58 -17.26
CA THR A 153 11.67 -0.30 -16.54
C THR A 153 10.75 -0.27 -15.31
N SER A 154 10.42 -1.44 -14.79
CA SER A 154 9.71 -1.66 -13.54
C SER A 154 10.41 -1.02 -12.33
N GLY A 155 9.66 -0.86 -11.23
CA GLY A 155 10.18 -0.27 -10.00
C GLY A 155 11.39 -1.04 -9.44
N SER A 156 11.32 -2.37 -9.43
CA SER A 156 12.40 -3.25 -8.95
C SER A 156 13.65 -3.16 -9.83
N MET A 157 13.48 -3.06 -11.15
CA MET A 157 14.60 -2.82 -12.08
C MET A 157 15.23 -1.43 -11.88
N LYS A 158 14.42 -0.42 -11.53
CA LYS A 158 14.91 0.94 -11.23
C LYS A 158 15.80 1.00 -9.99
N GLU A 159 15.51 0.20 -8.96
CA GLU A 159 16.36 0.12 -7.76
C GLU A 159 17.80 -0.32 -8.10
N ILE A 160 17.95 -1.13 -9.16
CA ILE A 160 19.24 -1.68 -9.60
C ILE A 160 19.71 -1.09 -10.94
N TRP A 161 19.16 0.07 -11.35
CA TRP A 161 19.37 0.62 -12.69
C TRP A 161 20.84 0.85 -13.05
N GLY A 162 21.67 1.21 -12.07
CA GLY A 162 23.12 1.35 -12.27
C GLY A 162 23.77 0.05 -12.73
N ARG A 163 23.31 -1.10 -12.23
CA ARG A 163 23.77 -2.42 -12.65
C ARG A 163 23.19 -2.82 -14.00
N VAL A 164 21.89 -2.60 -14.22
CA VAL A 164 21.26 -2.82 -15.54
C VAL A 164 22.02 -2.08 -16.63
N THR A 165 22.35 -0.80 -16.39
CA THR A 165 23.16 0.01 -17.29
C THR A 165 24.55 -0.56 -17.52
N LYS A 166 25.22 -1.04 -16.46
CA LYS A 166 26.53 -1.68 -16.59
C LYS A 166 26.46 -2.91 -17.50
N GLU A 167 25.43 -3.73 -17.36
CA GLU A 167 25.30 -4.95 -18.17
C GLU A 167 24.91 -4.67 -19.62
N VAL A 168 24.02 -3.70 -19.88
CA VAL A 168 23.76 -3.24 -21.26
C VAL A 168 25.06 -2.75 -21.92
N VAL A 169 25.88 -2.00 -21.17
CA VAL A 169 27.19 -1.53 -21.64
C VAL A 169 28.17 -2.69 -21.85
N ASN A 170 28.15 -3.74 -21.02
CA ASN A 170 28.99 -4.91 -21.21
C ASN A 170 28.59 -5.68 -22.47
N VAL A 171 27.28 -5.92 -22.66
CA VAL A 171 26.76 -6.64 -23.82
C VAL A 171 27.01 -5.90 -25.13
N ILE A 172 26.84 -4.58 -25.17
CA ILE A 172 27.14 -3.84 -26.40
C ILE A 172 28.66 -3.82 -26.70
N LYS A 173 29.52 -3.87 -25.66
CA LYS A 173 30.98 -3.91 -25.84
C LYS A 173 31.48 -5.23 -26.43
N ILE A 174 30.87 -6.36 -26.09
CA ILE A 174 31.23 -7.65 -26.70
C ILE A 174 30.79 -7.75 -28.16
N HIS A 175 29.95 -6.81 -28.65
CA HIS A 175 29.60 -6.65 -30.06
C HIS A 175 30.29 -5.41 -30.67
N PRO A 176 31.60 -5.45 -30.93
CA PRO A 176 32.35 -4.28 -31.40
C PRO A 176 31.98 -3.84 -32.84
N GLU A 177 31.44 -4.72 -33.68
CA GLU A 177 31.25 -4.48 -35.13
C GLU A 177 29.79 -4.56 -35.61
N ILE A 178 28.85 -3.98 -34.86
CA ILE A 178 27.44 -3.95 -35.29
C ILE A 178 27.18 -2.76 -36.22
N LYS A 179 26.29 -2.93 -37.19
CA LYS A 179 25.87 -1.86 -38.14
C LYS A 179 24.92 -0.87 -37.46
N GLY A 180 24.11 -1.33 -36.52
CA GLY A 180 23.23 -0.47 -35.75
C GLY A 180 22.54 -1.18 -34.60
N PHE A 181 21.93 -0.39 -33.72
CA PHE A 181 21.24 -0.92 -32.56
C PHE A 181 19.97 -0.14 -32.20
N GLN A 182 19.19 -0.68 -31.27
CA GLN A 182 18.04 -0.02 -30.65
C GLN A 182 17.98 -0.31 -29.15
N ILE A 183 17.35 0.62 -28.42
CA ILE A 183 16.96 0.41 -27.02
C ILE A 183 15.49 0.77 -26.88
N MET A 184 14.70 -0.15 -26.33
CA MET A 184 13.29 0.04 -26.02
C MET A 184 12.94 -0.56 -24.67
N ASN A 185 11.82 -0.16 -24.10
CA ASN A 185 11.31 -0.79 -22.89
C ASN A 185 10.52 -2.05 -23.25
N ASP A 186 10.13 -2.80 -22.24
CA ASP A 186 9.32 -4.01 -22.31
C ASP A 186 7.93 -3.78 -22.96
N ASN A 187 7.43 -2.54 -23.05
CA ASN A 187 6.24 -2.19 -23.85
C ASN A 187 6.52 -1.83 -25.31
N GLY A 188 7.78 -1.91 -25.75
CA GLY A 188 8.20 -1.55 -27.11
C GLY A 188 8.30 -0.04 -27.36
N LEU A 189 8.27 0.78 -26.30
CA LEU A 189 8.55 2.21 -26.41
C LEU A 189 10.04 2.42 -26.62
N HIS A 190 10.41 3.08 -27.71
CA HIS A 190 11.79 3.31 -28.06
C HIS A 190 12.36 4.44 -27.21
N MET A 191 13.59 4.28 -26.71
CA MET A 191 14.27 5.30 -25.91
C MET A 191 14.47 6.60 -26.70
N ILE A 192 14.75 6.49 -28.01
CA ILE A 192 14.85 7.64 -28.92
C ILE A 192 13.74 7.52 -29.96
N SER A 193 12.64 8.25 -29.74
CA SER A 193 11.44 8.20 -30.58
C SER A 193 11.70 8.48 -32.07
N GLY A 194 12.64 9.37 -32.39
CA GLY A 194 13.02 9.68 -33.78
C GLY A 194 13.64 8.52 -34.57
N TYR A 195 14.08 7.47 -33.87
CA TYR A 195 14.58 6.23 -34.47
C TYR A 195 13.57 5.08 -34.40
N ALA A 196 12.31 5.32 -34.03
CA ALA A 196 11.29 4.28 -34.06
C ALA A 196 11.14 3.67 -35.48
N GLY A 197 11.36 2.37 -35.60
CA GLY A 197 11.35 1.64 -36.87
C GLY A 197 12.61 1.83 -37.74
N LYS A 198 13.64 2.50 -37.22
CA LYS A 198 14.92 2.73 -37.92
C LYS A 198 16.06 2.23 -37.04
N TRP A 199 17.22 1.94 -37.60
CA TRP A 199 18.40 1.63 -36.80
C TRP A 199 19.07 2.90 -36.29
N ILE A 200 19.64 2.86 -35.08
CA ILE A 200 20.64 3.85 -34.66
C ILE A 200 22.00 3.36 -35.20
N PRO A 201 22.62 4.03 -36.19
CA PRO A 201 23.94 3.66 -36.66
C PRO A 201 24.95 3.60 -35.52
N ASP A 202 25.70 2.50 -35.45
CA ASP A 202 26.68 2.33 -34.40
C ASP A 202 27.98 3.06 -34.76
N THR A 203 28.35 4.01 -33.90
CA THR A 203 29.63 4.73 -33.96
C THR A 203 30.08 4.95 -32.52
N PRO A 204 31.38 5.04 -32.22
CA PRO A 204 31.85 5.23 -30.84
C PRO A 204 31.22 6.45 -30.14
N ALA A 205 31.08 7.56 -30.86
CA ALA A 205 30.45 8.78 -30.35
C ALA A 205 28.95 8.60 -30.08
N ARG A 206 28.23 7.95 -31.00
CA ARG A 206 26.79 7.72 -30.84
C ARG A 206 26.51 6.70 -29.74
N ARG A 207 27.27 5.60 -29.69
CA ARG A 207 27.21 4.60 -28.64
C ARG A 207 27.39 5.24 -27.26
N LYS A 208 28.43 6.07 -27.08
CA LYS A 208 28.67 6.82 -25.84
C LYS A 208 27.49 7.74 -25.48
N SER A 209 26.96 8.47 -26.47
CA SER A 209 25.84 9.40 -26.26
C SER A 209 24.55 8.67 -25.86
N VAL A 210 24.22 7.58 -26.57
CA VAL A 210 23.03 6.77 -26.30
C VAL A 210 23.13 6.09 -24.93
N MET A 211 24.30 5.56 -24.56
CA MET A 211 24.52 4.98 -23.22
C MET A 211 24.44 6.03 -22.10
N ASN A 212 24.85 7.28 -22.37
CA ASN A 212 24.68 8.37 -21.41
C ASN A 212 23.19 8.75 -21.23
N LEU A 213 22.41 8.77 -22.31
CA LEU A 213 20.96 8.96 -22.23
C LEU A 213 20.29 7.83 -21.46
N PHE A 214 20.69 6.58 -21.71
CA PHE A 214 20.15 5.40 -21.05
C PHE A 214 20.30 5.45 -19.51
N LYS A 215 21.44 5.95 -19.00
CA LYS A 215 21.68 6.09 -17.54
C LYS A 215 20.60 6.91 -16.82
N GLY A 216 20.08 7.94 -17.48
CA GLY A 216 19.05 8.83 -16.92
C GLY A 216 17.64 8.53 -17.42
N TRP A 217 17.46 7.44 -18.18
CA TRP A 217 16.19 7.16 -18.81
C TRP A 217 15.17 6.67 -17.80
N ASN A 218 14.04 7.37 -17.71
CA ASN A 218 12.93 7.02 -16.84
C ASN A 218 11.69 6.82 -17.72
N SER A 219 11.34 5.56 -17.98
CA SER A 219 10.02 5.20 -18.53
C SER A 219 9.30 4.30 -17.54
N SER A 220 7.97 4.28 -17.58
CA SER A 220 7.14 3.36 -16.80
C SER A 220 6.67 2.25 -17.70
N SER A 221 6.69 1.01 -17.20
CA SER A 221 6.23 -0.16 -17.92
C SER A 221 5.56 -1.19 -17.00
N ASN A 222 4.95 -2.23 -17.60
CA ASN A 222 4.11 -3.22 -16.93
C ASN A 222 4.83 -4.56 -16.60
N SER A 223 6.15 -4.60 -16.70
CA SER A 223 6.99 -5.77 -16.36
C SER A 223 6.69 -7.01 -17.22
N SER A 224 6.34 -6.80 -18.49
CA SER A 224 6.10 -7.88 -19.45
C SER A 224 7.00 -7.72 -20.67
N PRO A 225 8.01 -8.59 -20.86
CA PRO A 225 8.94 -8.48 -21.98
C PRO A 225 8.30 -8.81 -23.34
N VAL A 226 7.09 -9.36 -23.35
CA VAL A 226 6.44 -9.96 -24.52
C VAL A 226 6.19 -8.91 -25.59
N GLU A 227 5.57 -7.80 -25.20
CA GLU A 227 5.19 -6.71 -26.08
C GLU A 227 6.43 -6.09 -26.75
N GLY A 228 7.51 -5.91 -25.99
CA GLY A 228 8.80 -5.45 -26.50
C GLY A 228 9.39 -6.41 -27.53
N ILE A 229 9.38 -7.72 -27.25
CA ILE A 229 9.88 -8.76 -28.18
C ILE A 229 9.06 -8.77 -29.46
N GLU A 230 7.73 -8.67 -29.35
CA GLU A 230 6.86 -8.61 -30.52
C GLU A 230 7.14 -7.39 -31.38
N VAL A 231 7.28 -6.21 -30.77
CA VAL A 231 7.59 -4.96 -31.48
C VAL A 231 8.94 -5.09 -32.18
N ALA A 232 9.95 -5.65 -31.50
CA ALA A 232 11.26 -5.89 -32.07
C ALA A 232 11.19 -6.81 -33.30
N LEU A 233 10.51 -7.97 -33.18
CA LEU A 233 10.36 -8.93 -34.27
C LEU A 233 9.57 -8.34 -35.44
N LYS A 234 8.41 -7.73 -35.19
CA LYS A 234 7.52 -7.17 -36.23
C LYS A 234 8.22 -6.05 -37.01
N LYS A 235 8.91 -5.14 -36.32
CA LYS A 235 9.50 -3.95 -36.97
C LYS A 235 10.85 -4.23 -37.62
N TYR A 236 11.70 -5.03 -36.97
CA TYR A 236 13.12 -5.08 -37.31
C TYR A 236 13.60 -6.41 -37.87
N ALA A 237 12.96 -7.54 -37.54
CA ALA A 237 13.44 -8.84 -38.01
C ALA A 237 13.23 -8.99 -39.52
N ARG A 238 14.29 -9.31 -40.25
CA ARG A 238 14.27 -9.54 -41.71
C ARG A 238 15.17 -10.73 -42.08
N PRO A 239 14.89 -11.46 -43.17
CA PRO A 239 15.68 -12.63 -43.55
C PRO A 239 17.14 -12.31 -43.89
N ASP A 240 17.40 -11.13 -44.44
CA ASP A 240 18.68 -10.64 -44.97
C ASP A 240 19.59 -10.00 -43.93
N ILE A 241 19.18 -9.97 -42.66
CA ILE A 241 20.00 -9.43 -41.56
C ILE A 241 20.21 -10.48 -40.46
N ASN A 242 21.31 -10.31 -39.74
CA ASN A 242 21.58 -11.05 -38.50
C ASN A 242 21.21 -10.17 -37.30
N LEU A 243 20.08 -10.48 -36.68
CA LEU A 243 19.51 -9.72 -35.57
C LEU A 243 19.64 -10.48 -34.25
N SER A 244 20.18 -9.82 -33.22
CA SER A 244 20.12 -10.27 -31.83
C SER A 244 19.25 -9.36 -30.97
N ILE A 245 18.36 -9.97 -30.19
CA ILE A 245 17.46 -9.29 -29.26
C ILE A 245 17.87 -9.69 -27.85
N TYR A 246 18.23 -8.73 -27.02
CA TYR A 246 18.56 -8.95 -25.61
C TYR A 246 17.43 -8.41 -24.73
N VAL A 247 16.87 -9.29 -23.90
CA VAL A 247 15.77 -8.98 -23.00
C VAL A 247 16.31 -8.94 -21.57
N PHE A 248 16.23 -7.77 -20.94
CA PHE A 248 16.67 -7.51 -19.57
C PHE A 248 15.45 -7.37 -18.68
N GLY A 249 15.36 -8.19 -17.63
CA GLY A 249 14.23 -8.12 -16.70
C GLY A 249 14.45 -8.94 -15.44
N ASP A 250 13.60 -8.75 -14.46
CA ASP A 250 13.62 -9.49 -13.20
C ASP A 250 12.34 -10.30 -12.97
N ASP A 251 11.21 -9.93 -13.56
CA ASP A 251 9.95 -10.66 -13.40
C ASP A 251 9.11 -10.78 -14.69
N PHE A 252 8.10 -11.65 -14.65
CA PHE A 252 7.14 -11.86 -15.74
C PHE A 252 5.71 -11.94 -15.19
N THR A 253 4.91 -10.93 -15.51
CA THR A 253 3.53 -10.77 -15.01
C THR A 253 2.47 -11.45 -15.90
N GLY A 254 2.83 -11.92 -17.10
CA GLY A 254 1.88 -12.53 -18.03
C GLY A 254 1.29 -13.85 -17.54
N SER A 255 0.09 -14.19 -18.00
CA SER A 255 -0.72 -15.30 -17.45
C SER A 255 -0.31 -16.69 -17.92
N SER A 256 0.36 -16.84 -19.07
CA SER A 256 0.70 -18.14 -19.66
C SER A 256 2.04 -18.12 -20.40
N TYR A 257 2.95 -19.02 -20.03
CA TYR A 257 4.22 -19.21 -20.74
C TYR A 257 4.01 -19.77 -22.14
N ASP A 258 3.17 -20.79 -22.29
CA ASP A 258 2.96 -21.47 -23.57
C ASP A 258 2.42 -20.53 -24.63
N ARG A 259 1.50 -19.63 -24.26
CA ARG A 259 0.98 -18.62 -25.16
C ARG A 259 2.09 -17.71 -25.68
N VAL A 260 2.92 -17.19 -24.77
CA VAL A 260 4.03 -16.29 -25.11
C VAL A 260 5.05 -16.98 -26.00
N VAL A 261 5.47 -18.19 -25.63
CA VAL A 261 6.43 -18.97 -26.42
C VAL A 261 5.89 -19.24 -27.82
N LYS A 262 4.62 -19.61 -27.95
CA LYS A 262 3.97 -19.84 -29.25
C LYS A 262 3.87 -18.58 -30.10
N GLU A 263 3.55 -17.45 -29.50
CA GLU A 263 3.46 -16.16 -30.19
C GLU A 263 4.82 -15.70 -30.72
N ILE A 264 5.87 -15.82 -29.89
CA ILE A 264 7.25 -15.57 -30.30
C ILE A 264 7.66 -16.53 -31.42
N ASP A 265 7.34 -17.82 -31.32
CA ASP A 265 7.64 -18.83 -32.34
C ASP A 265 6.97 -18.52 -33.70
N GLN A 266 5.77 -17.96 -33.69
CA GLN A 266 5.03 -17.56 -34.90
C GLN A 266 5.61 -16.32 -35.57
N LEU A 267 6.07 -15.35 -34.78
CA LEU A 267 6.67 -14.12 -35.28
C LEU A 267 8.12 -14.34 -35.74
N ASN A 268 8.91 -15.08 -34.96
CA ASN A 268 10.29 -15.37 -35.26
C ASN A 268 10.41 -16.61 -36.17
N LYS A 269 10.03 -16.44 -37.43
CA LYS A 269 9.99 -17.55 -38.40
C LYS A 269 11.37 -18.15 -38.64
N ARG A 270 11.39 -19.39 -39.15
CA ARG A 270 12.63 -20.03 -39.60
C ARG A 270 13.01 -19.52 -40.99
N LYS A 271 14.29 -19.23 -41.18
CA LYS A 271 14.94 -19.00 -42.46
C LYS A 271 15.13 -20.34 -43.20
N PRO A 272 15.41 -20.31 -44.52
CA PRO A 272 15.65 -21.54 -45.30
C PRO A 272 16.81 -22.40 -44.78
N ASP A 273 17.80 -21.80 -44.13
CA ASP A 273 18.93 -22.47 -43.48
C ASP A 273 18.58 -23.14 -42.14
N GLY A 274 17.32 -23.04 -41.69
CA GLY A 274 16.82 -23.60 -40.44
C GLY A 274 16.99 -22.69 -39.21
N THR A 275 17.74 -21.60 -39.32
CA THR A 275 17.92 -20.59 -38.25
C THR A 275 16.67 -19.72 -38.10
N ARG A 276 16.60 -18.92 -37.03
CA ARG A 276 15.48 -17.99 -36.78
C ARG A 276 15.78 -16.61 -37.37
N LEU A 277 14.75 -15.80 -37.64
CA LEU A 277 14.94 -14.41 -38.10
C LEU A 277 15.75 -13.57 -37.11
N ALA A 278 15.63 -13.84 -35.81
CA ALA A 278 16.42 -13.22 -34.76
C ALA A 278 16.88 -14.25 -33.73
N LYS A 279 18.08 -14.05 -33.17
CA LYS A 279 18.50 -14.70 -31.92
C LYS A 279 17.93 -13.93 -30.75
N ILE A 280 17.37 -14.63 -29.76
CA ILE A 280 16.77 -13.99 -28.57
C ILE A 280 17.55 -14.45 -27.34
N HIS A 281 18.12 -13.48 -26.62
CA HIS A 281 18.92 -13.65 -25.42
C HIS A 281 18.17 -13.11 -24.20
N GLY A 282 18.37 -13.72 -23.05
CA GLY A 282 17.77 -13.29 -21.78
C GLY A 282 18.83 -12.94 -20.75
N VAL A 283 18.66 -11.80 -20.09
CA VAL A 283 19.47 -11.36 -18.95
C VAL A 283 18.54 -11.14 -17.77
N ALA A 284 18.57 -12.07 -16.82
CA ALA A 284 17.73 -12.03 -15.63
C ALA A 284 18.46 -11.39 -14.45
N PHE A 285 17.83 -10.44 -13.77
CA PHE A 285 18.31 -9.90 -12.51
C PHE A 285 17.55 -10.55 -11.36
N LEU A 286 18.20 -11.45 -10.62
CA LEU A 286 17.57 -12.20 -9.54
C LEU A 286 17.55 -11.36 -8.26
N SER A 287 16.40 -10.74 -7.98
CA SER A 287 16.17 -9.88 -6.81
C SER A 287 15.38 -10.58 -5.70
N LYS A 288 15.23 -9.92 -4.54
CA LYS A 288 14.34 -10.40 -3.47
C LYS A 288 12.85 -10.33 -3.87
N HIS A 289 12.52 -9.51 -4.88
CA HIS A 289 11.16 -9.27 -5.36
C HIS A 289 10.85 -10.04 -6.65
N SER A 290 11.88 -10.49 -7.38
CA SER A 290 11.71 -11.28 -8.61
C SER A 290 11.15 -12.65 -8.28
N THR A 291 10.16 -13.09 -9.06
CA THR A 291 9.76 -14.49 -9.06
C THR A 291 10.63 -15.29 -10.04
N ASN A 292 10.61 -16.62 -9.95
CA ASN A 292 11.28 -17.48 -10.94
C ASN A 292 10.60 -17.48 -12.33
N ARG A 293 9.56 -16.65 -12.53
CA ARG A 293 8.76 -16.65 -13.77
C ARG A 293 9.55 -16.15 -14.98
N PHE A 294 10.26 -15.03 -14.84
CA PHE A 294 11.08 -14.50 -15.94
C PHE A 294 12.23 -15.44 -16.33
N PRO A 295 13.05 -15.96 -15.39
CA PRO A 295 14.06 -16.97 -15.72
C PRO A 295 13.47 -18.20 -16.40
N THR A 296 12.31 -18.68 -15.94
CA THR A 296 11.64 -19.87 -16.53
C THR A 296 11.23 -19.61 -17.97
N LEU A 297 10.54 -18.49 -18.23
CA LEU A 297 10.14 -18.08 -19.57
C LEU A 297 11.34 -17.93 -20.48
N MET A 298 12.33 -17.14 -20.05
CA MET A 298 13.44 -16.77 -20.91
C MET A 298 14.35 -17.96 -21.22
N ARG A 299 14.52 -18.93 -20.32
CA ARG A 299 15.25 -20.17 -20.64
C ARG A 299 14.62 -20.93 -21.81
N GLU A 300 13.30 -21.00 -21.85
CA GLU A 300 12.60 -21.67 -22.95
C GLU A 300 12.65 -20.85 -24.24
N VAL A 301 12.44 -19.53 -24.13
CA VAL A 301 12.53 -18.61 -25.28
C VAL A 301 13.92 -18.63 -25.91
N THR A 302 14.98 -18.50 -25.12
CA THR A 302 16.37 -18.48 -25.64
C THR A 302 16.71 -19.80 -26.32
N LYS A 303 16.35 -20.93 -25.70
CA LYS A 303 16.58 -22.28 -26.26
C LYS A 303 15.93 -22.46 -27.62
N ARG A 304 14.70 -21.99 -27.82
CA ARG A 304 13.97 -22.12 -29.10
C ARG A 304 14.41 -21.14 -30.18
N ASN A 305 15.08 -20.07 -29.78
CA ASN A 305 15.46 -18.97 -30.67
C ASN A 305 16.97 -18.87 -30.88
N GLY A 306 17.74 -19.88 -30.47
CA GLY A 306 19.19 -19.94 -30.74
C GLY A 306 19.99 -18.84 -30.02
N GLY A 307 19.52 -18.41 -28.85
CA GLY A 307 20.22 -17.45 -28.00
C GLY A 307 20.57 -18.01 -26.64
N THR A 308 21.09 -17.15 -25.78
CA THR A 308 21.68 -17.51 -24.48
C THR A 308 20.91 -16.88 -23.33
N PHE A 309 20.78 -17.61 -22.23
CA PHE A 309 20.22 -17.09 -20.98
C PHE A 309 21.31 -16.88 -19.93
N LEU A 310 21.34 -15.69 -19.33
CA LEU A 310 22.27 -15.27 -18.28
C LEU A 310 21.47 -14.89 -17.03
N GLY A 311 21.73 -15.59 -15.92
CA GLY A 311 21.19 -15.23 -14.62
C GLY A 311 22.23 -14.44 -13.82
N LEU A 312 21.90 -13.20 -13.45
CA LEU A 312 22.74 -12.34 -12.65
C LEU A 312 22.12 -12.20 -11.26
N THR A 313 22.83 -12.70 -10.25
CA THR A 313 22.40 -12.57 -8.84
C THR A 313 22.62 -11.15 -8.36
N LEU A 314 21.62 -10.55 -7.70
CA LEU A 314 21.74 -9.22 -7.07
C LEU A 314 22.90 -9.13 -6.09
#